data_AF-A0A075DWI6-F1
#
_entry.id   AF-A0A075DWI6-F1
#
_cell.length_a   1.000
_cell.length_b   1.000
_cell.length_c   1.000
_cell.angle_alpha   90.00
_cell.angle_beta   90.00
_cell.angle_gamma   90.00
#
_symmetry.space_group_name_H-M   'P 1'
#
loop_
_entity.id
_entity.type
_entity.pdbx_description
1 polymer ?
#
loop_
_entity_poly.entity_id
_entity_poly.type
_entity_poly.pdbx_seq_one_letter_code
_entity_poly.pdbx_strand_id
1 'polypeptide(L)' 'MTPSLSAFLSSVFLAVIIVVIPISAALVFVSSSDKILRG' A
#
# COMPACT_ATOMS: atom_id res chain seq x y z
N MET A 1 -13.96 22.92 -6.43
CA MET A 1 -12.82 22.62 -5.53
C MET A 1 -11.79 23.71 -5.73
N THR A 2 -11.22 24.28 -4.67
CA THR A 2 -10.04 25.15 -4.85
C THR A 2 -8.87 24.30 -5.34
N PRO A 3 -7.93 24.86 -6.12
CA PRO A 3 -6.76 24.12 -6.59
C PRO A 3 -5.95 23.47 -5.46
N SER A 4 -5.87 24.14 -4.30
CA SER A 4 -5.19 23.63 -3.11
C SER A 4 -5.89 22.41 -2.50
N LEU A 5 -7.22 22.41 -2.44
CA LEU A 5 -7.98 21.26 -1.91
C LEU A 5 -7.88 20.04 -2.83
N SER A 6 -7.95 20.24 -4.16
CA SER A 6 -7.75 19.13 -5.10
C SER A 6 -6.32 18.59 -5.05
N ALA A 7 -5.31 19.46 -4.93
CA ALA A 7 -3.93 19.01 -4.77
C ALA A 7 -3.71 18.22 -3.47
N PHE A 8 -4.31 18.66 -2.37
CA PHE A 8 -4.28 17.95 -1.09
C PHE A 8 -4.90 16.56 -1.19
N LEU A 9 -6.10 16.42 -1.77
CA LEU A 9 -6.75 15.12 -1.90
C LEU A 9 -5.98 14.18 -2.85
N SER A 10 -5.43 14.72 -3.95
CA SER A 10 -4.58 13.95 -4.86
C SER A 10 -3.30 13.47 -4.19
N SER A 11 -2.68 14.28 -3.34
CA SER A 11 -1.46 13.86 -2.62
C SER A 11 -1.74 12.74 -1.62
N VAL A 12 -2.87 12.81 -0.89
CA VAL A 12 -3.32 11.74 0.01
C VAL A 12 -3.61 10.46 -0.79
N PHE A 13 -4.31 10.56 -1.91
CA PHE A 13 -4.63 9.41 -2.76
C PHE A 13 -3.36 8.72 -3.29
N LEU A 14 -2.42 9.50 -3.82
CA LEU A 14 -1.14 8.97 -4.28
C LEU A 14 -0.32 8.37 -3.13
N ALA A 15 -0.29 9.02 -1.96
CA ALA A 15 0.39 8.51 -0.77
C ALA A 15 -0.15 7.14 -0.33
N VAL A 16 -1.48 6.98 -0.32
CA VAL A 16 -2.11 5.69 0.00
C VAL A 16 -1.69 4.62 -1.00
N ILE A 17 -1.68 4.91 -2.30
CA ILE A 17 -1.29 3.95 -3.33
C ILE A 17 0.17 3.50 -3.14
N ILE A 18 1.09 4.45 -3.01
CA ILE A 18 2.52 4.13 -2.91
C ILE A 18 2.90 3.47 -1.58
N VAL A 19 2.06 3.58 -0.53
CA VAL A 19 2.28 2.92 0.76
C VAL A 19 1.62 1.54 0.79
N VAL A 20 0.33 1.46 0.41
CA VAL A 20 -0.46 0.23 0.53
C VAL A 20 -0.01 -0.83 -0.46
N ILE A 21 0.32 -0.48 -1.70
CA ILE A 21 0.71 -1.46 -2.72
C ILE A 21 2.01 -2.19 -2.33
N PRO A 22 3.14 -1.51 -2.01
CA PRO A 22 4.37 -2.20 -1.66
C PRO A 22 4.27 -2.99 -0.35
N ILE A 23 3.57 -2.44 0.66
CA ILE A 23 3.36 -3.17 1.92
C ILE A 23 2.56 -4.44 1.66
N SER A 24 1.45 -4.35 0.92
CA SER A 24 0.62 -5.52 0.61
C SER A 24 1.40 -6.56 -0.20
N ALA A 25 2.16 -6.12 -1.20
CA ALA A 25 3.02 -7.00 -1.99
C ALA A 25 4.06 -7.72 -1.12
N ALA A 26 4.72 -6.99 -0.22
CA ALA A 26 5.70 -7.55 0.70
C ALA A 26 5.05 -8.57 1.65
N LEU A 27 3.87 -8.27 2.21
CA LEU A 27 3.15 -9.18 3.09
C LEU A 27 2.74 -10.47 2.36
N VAL A 28 2.21 -10.36 1.14
CA VAL A 28 1.85 -11.52 0.33
C VAL A 28 3.09 -12.36 0.02
N PHE A 29 4.19 -11.72 -0.39
CA PHE A 29 5.46 -12.40 -0.65
C PHE A 29 5.98 -13.15 0.59
N VAL A 30 6.09 -12.47 1.73
CA VAL A 30 6.56 -13.05 2.99
C VAL A 30 5.65 -14.20 3.45
N SER A 31 4.33 -14.04 3.38
CA SER A 31 3.39 -15.11 3.76
C SER A 31 3.51 -16.37 2.89
N SER A 32 3.99 -16.21 1.65
CA SER A 32 4.21 -17.31 0.72
C SER A 32 5.60 -17.94 0.87
N SER A 33 6.61 -17.14 1.21
CA SER A 33 7.99 -17.59 1.41
C SER A 33 8.22 -18.25 2.78
N ASP A 34 7.60 -17.71 3.84
CA ASP A 34 7.77 -18.19 5.21
C ASP A 34 6.52 -18.95 5.69
N LYS A 35 6.26 -20.08 5.03
CA LYS A 35 5.14 -20.95 5.39
C LYS A 35 5.57 -21.86 6.53
N ILE A 36 4.85 -21.79 7.66
CA ILE A 36 4.99 -22.80 8.70
C ILE A 36 4.53 -24.15 8.13
N LEU A 37 5.48 -25.06 7.95
CA LEU A 37 5.22 -26.46 7.63
C LEU A 37 4.58 -27.11 8.86
N ARG A 38 3.28 -27.33 8.82
CA ARG A 38 2.54 -28.05 9.86
C ARG A 38 2.37 -29.49 9.38
N GLY A 39 3.27 -30.35 9.85
CA GLY A 39 3.22 -31.81 9.76
C GLY A 39 3.44 -32.40 11.15
#